data_AF-A0A1Q3JW34-F1
#
_entry.id   AF-A0A1Q3JW34-F1
#
_cell.length_a   1.000
_cell.length_b   1.000
_cell.length_c   1.000
_cell.angle_alpha   90.00
_cell.angle_beta   90.00
_cell.angle_gamma   90.00
#
_symmetry.space_group_name_H-M   'P 1'
#
loop_
_entity.id
_entity.type
_entity.pdbx_description
1 polymer ?
#
loop_
_entity_poly.entity_id
_entity_poly.type
_entity_poly.pdbx_seq_one_letter_code
_entity_poly.pdbx_strand_id
1 'polypeptide(L)' 'MSDDRSKRGAADRERVAGGEDYEVEYFARKHGITKEQAEGLIKQIGNDRERLDAAARKLSK' A
#
# COMPACT_ATOMS: atom_id res chain seq x y z
N MET A 1 6.93 -33.34 -8.39
CA MET A 1 6.99 -31.88 -8.26
C MET A 1 5.56 -31.35 -8.30
N SER A 2 5.03 -30.92 -7.16
CA SER A 2 3.71 -30.29 -7.04
C SER A 2 3.81 -29.21 -5.97
N ASP A 3 3.78 -27.95 -6.39
CA ASP A 3 3.76 -26.80 -5.47
C ASP A 3 2.34 -26.56 -4.97
N ASP A 4 2.01 -27.13 -3.81
CA ASP A 4 0.82 -26.78 -3.05
C ASP A 4 1.00 -25.40 -2.38
N ARG A 5 0.51 -24.35 -3.05
CA ARG A 5 0.49 -22.96 -2.53
C ARG A 5 -0.62 -22.70 -1.50
N SER A 6 -1.06 -23.72 -0.78
CA SER A 6 -2.26 -23.69 0.08
C SER A 6 -1.96 -23.51 1.56
N LYS A 7 -0.96 -22.69 1.91
CA LYS A 7 -0.68 -22.24 3.29
C LYS A 7 -0.43 -20.73 3.36
N ARG A 8 -1.39 -19.92 2.90
CA ARG A 8 -1.45 -18.49 3.22
C ARG A 8 -2.39 -18.29 4.40
N GLY A 9 -1.90 -18.66 5.58
CA GLY A 9 -2.60 -18.47 6.84
C GLY A 9 -1.66 -17.82 7.86
N ALA A 10 -1.98 -16.59 8.24
CA ALA A 10 -1.58 -15.95 9.50
C ALA A 10 -0.10 -15.62 9.76
N ALA A 11 0.61 -15.00 8.82
CA ALA A 11 1.86 -14.26 9.13
C ALA A 11 1.82 -12.83 8.58
N ASP A 12 0.67 -12.19 8.73
CA ASP A 12 0.22 -10.97 8.08
C ASP A 12 0.80 -9.66 8.64
N ARG A 13 1.76 -9.65 9.58
CA ARG A 13 2.10 -8.37 10.27
C ARG A 13 3.57 -8.06 10.57
N GLU A 14 4.51 -9.00 10.43
CA GLU A 14 5.92 -8.74 10.79
C GLU A 14 6.84 -8.47 9.60
N ARG A 15 6.42 -8.84 8.37
CA ARG A 15 7.20 -8.61 7.13
C ARG A 15 6.80 -7.38 6.35
N VAL A 16 5.74 -6.69 6.77
CA VAL A 16 5.17 -5.61 5.99
C VAL A 16 6.08 -4.38 5.94
N ALA A 17 7.06 -4.28 6.85
CA ALA A 17 8.07 -3.22 6.85
C ALA A 17 8.98 -3.17 5.60
N GLY A 18 9.08 -4.23 4.80
CA GLY A 18 9.92 -4.24 3.59
C GLY A 18 9.15 -4.08 2.27
N GLY A 19 7.85 -4.39 2.27
CA GLY A 19 7.00 -4.39 1.08
C GLY A 19 6.10 -3.15 1.00
N GLU A 20 5.53 -2.72 2.12
CA GLU A 20 4.69 -1.52 2.18
C GLU A 20 5.50 -0.27 1.90
N ASP A 21 6.73 -0.17 2.41
CA ASP A 21 7.54 1.03 2.26
C ASP A 21 7.80 1.39 0.79
N TYR A 22 8.09 0.39 -0.06
CA TYR A 22 8.27 0.62 -1.49
C TYR A 22 6.96 1.00 -2.19
N GLU A 23 5.84 0.38 -1.82
CA GLU A 23 4.53 0.69 -2.40
C GLU A 23 4.04 2.08 -1.99
N VAL A 24 4.27 2.47 -0.75
CA VAL A 24 3.98 3.80 -0.20
C VAL A 24 4.84 4.85 -0.90
N GLU A 25 6.16 4.63 -1.01
CA GLU A 25 7.05 5.57 -1.70
C GLU A 25 6.70 5.70 -3.19
N TYR A 26 6.42 4.58 -3.87
CA TYR A 26 6.00 4.60 -5.26
C TYR A 26 4.69 5.38 -5.43
N PHE A 27 3.71 5.13 -4.55
CA PHE A 27 2.43 5.82 -4.57
C PHE A 27 2.57 7.32 -4.29
N ALA A 28 3.38 7.68 -3.29
CA ALA A 28 3.70 9.07 -2.96
C ALA A 28 4.31 9.80 -4.16
N ARG A 29 5.31 9.19 -4.80
CA ARG A 29 5.96 9.76 -6.01
C ARG A 29 5.03 9.83 -7.21
N LYS A 30 4.18 8.82 -7.43
CA LYS A 30 3.21 8.78 -8.54
C LYS A 30 2.22 9.96 -8.46
N HIS A 31 1.79 10.31 -7.25
CA HIS A 31 0.80 11.38 -7.03
C HIS A 31 1.41 12.69 -6.55
N GLY A 32 2.73 12.77 -6.37
CA GLY A 32 3.42 13.97 -5.87
C GLY A 32 3.03 14.37 -4.45
N ILE A 33 2.64 13.40 -3.62
CA ILE A 33 2.28 13.60 -2.20
C ILE A 33 3.42 13.15 -1.29
N THR A 34 3.38 13.50 0.00
CA THR A 34 4.39 13.05 0.96
C THR A 34 4.19 11.59 1.35
N LYS A 35 5.26 10.93 1.85
CA LYS A 35 5.17 9.54 2.36
C LYS A 35 4.12 9.43 3.46
N GLU A 36 4.06 10.40 4.37
CA GLU A 36 3.07 10.43 5.46
C GLU A 36 1.63 10.54 4.94
N GLN A 37 1.38 11.31 3.87
CA GLN A 37 0.07 11.40 3.23
C GLN A 37 -0.31 10.07 2.58
N ALA A 38 0.63 9.42 1.89
CA ALA A 38 0.43 8.10 1.30
C ALA A 38 0.12 7.04 2.37
N GLU A 39 0.89 6.99 3.46
CA GLU A 39 0.63 6.09 4.59
C GLU A 39 -0.72 6.36 5.25
N GLY A 40 -1.09 7.63 5.44
CA GLY A 40 -2.37 8.02 6.00
C GLY A 40 -3.54 7.53 5.14
N LEU A 41 -3.42 7.67 3.82
CA LEU A 41 -4.41 7.16 2.87
C LEU A 41 -4.50 5.64 2.91
N ILE A 42 -3.38 4.92 2.93
CA ILE A 42 -3.34 3.46 3.01
C ILE A 42 -3.92 2.96 4.33
N LYS A 43 -3.63 3.64 5.45
CA LYS A 43 -4.22 3.31 6.76
C LYS A 43 -5.73 3.59 6.81
N GLN A 44 -6.20 4.65 6.16
CA GLN A 44 -7.62 5.05 6.17
C GLN A 44 -8.47 4.22 5.21
N ILE A 45 -7.94 3.90 4.02
CA ILE A 45 -8.67 3.27 2.92
C ILE A 45 -8.39 1.75 2.87
N GLY A 46 -7.20 1.33 3.30
CA GLY A 46 -6.68 -0.01 3.09
C GLY A 46 -6.04 -0.17 1.70
N ASN A 47 -5.88 -1.42 1.25
CA ASN A 47 -5.27 -1.77 -0.04
C ASN A 47 -6.20 -1.59 -1.26
N ASP A 48 -7.19 -0.69 -1.18
CA ASP A 48 -8.10 -0.38 -2.29
C ASP A 48 -7.49 0.68 -3.20
N ARG A 49 -6.92 0.24 -4.32
CA ARG A 49 -6.13 1.08 -5.23
C ARG A 49 -6.93 2.16 -5.94
N GLU A 50 -8.21 1.91 -6.25
CA GLU A 50 -9.07 2.91 -6.90
C GLU A 50 -9.37 4.06 -5.94
N ARG A 51 -9.71 3.73 -4.70
CA ARG A 51 -9.97 4.73 -3.65
C ARG A 51 -8.71 5.50 -3.28
N LEU A 52 -7.57 4.80 -3.19
CA LEU A 52 -6.27 5.43 -2.97
C LEU A 52 -5.94 6.43 -4.08
N ASP A 53 -5.99 6.02 -5.34
CA ASP A 53 -5.70 6.91 -6.48
C ASP A 53 -6.66 8.12 -6.51
N ALA A 54 -7.95 7.93 -6.21
CA ALA A 54 -8.91 9.02 -6.14
C ALA A 54 -8.63 10.00 -4.97
N ALA A 55 -8.21 9.49 -3.81
CA ALA A 55 -7.89 10.31 -2.65
C ALA A 55 -6.56 11.06 -2.82
N ALA A 56 -5.53 10.41 -3.37
CA ALA A 56 -4.25 11.05 -3.64
C ALA A 56 -4.38 12.18 -4.69
N ARG A 57 -5.18 11.98 -5.75
CA ARG A 57 -5.50 13.06 -6.71
C ARG A 57 -6.18 14.27 -6.10
N LYS A 58 -6.90 14.12 -4.98
CA LYS A 58 -7.51 15.25 -4.25
C LYS A 58 -6.49 16.01 -3.42
N LEU A 59 -5.42 15.36 -2.99
CA LEU A 59 -4.33 15.95 -2.18
C LEU A 59 -3.24 16.59 -3.04
N SER A 60 -3.03 16.11 -4.27
CA SER A 60 -2.01 16.62 -5.20
C SER A 60 -2.42 17.92 -5.92
N LYS A 61 -3.44 18.62 -5.44
CA LYS A 61 -4.04 19.79 -6.08
C LYS A 61 -3.79 21.04 -5.25
#